data_AF-A0A955Z739-F1
#
_entry.id   AF-A0A955Z739-F1
#
_cell.length_a   1.000
_cell.length_b   1.000
_cell.length_c   1.000
_cell.angle_alpha   90.00
_cell.angle_beta   90.00
_cell.angle_gamma   90.00
#
_symmetry.space_group_name_H-M   'P 1'
#
loop_
_entity.id
_entity.type
_entity.pdbx_description
1 polymer ?
#
loop_
_entity_poly.entity_id
_entity_poly.type
_entity_poly.pdbx_seq_one_letter_code
_entity_poly.pdbx_strand_id
1 'polypeptide(L)'
;MMKLERLARVVGLSVGLAAIGCGGSSTAGPGPADPQGGAPSGPLASLDTSAPLSETWSLEGGGPAPFLFYAAENVRLSAACKPPGGPFNCAAATYLRRGAPAQVPRRQLDGRMSAGTRACMSLGNALVNGSNSVGAQDTFCRFPDGSLVSTGALEQYKLHVIQ
;
A
#
# COMPACT_ATOMS: atom_id res chain seq x y z
N MET A 1 32.54 -10.18 -29.56
CA MET A 1 33.37 -11.36 -29.24
C MET A 1 33.33 -11.61 -27.74
N MET A 2 32.77 -12.76 -27.34
CA MET A 2 32.92 -13.48 -26.04
C MET A 2 32.47 -12.72 -24.77
N LYS A 3 31.75 -13.29 -23.80
CA LYS A 3 31.79 -14.67 -23.31
C LYS A 3 30.52 -14.96 -22.48
N LEU A 4 29.89 -16.09 -22.77
CA LEU A 4 28.72 -16.67 -22.11
C LEU A 4 29.22 -17.79 -21.20
N GLU A 5 29.08 -17.65 -19.87
CA GLU A 5 29.36 -18.68 -18.87
C GLU A 5 28.44 -18.42 -17.67
N ARG A 6 27.79 -19.34 -16.96
CA ARG A 6 27.63 -20.80 -16.99
C ARG A 6 26.41 -21.11 -16.09
N LEU A 7 25.74 -22.22 -16.37
CA LEU A 7 24.80 -22.91 -15.48
C LEU A 7 25.44 -23.32 -14.15
N ALA A 8 24.66 -23.32 -13.06
CA ALA A 8 24.74 -24.36 -12.02
C ALA A 8 23.42 -24.50 -11.24
N ARG A 9 22.85 -25.72 -11.31
CA ARG A 9 21.79 -26.25 -10.46
C ARG A 9 22.29 -26.41 -9.02
N VAL A 10 21.45 -26.17 -8.02
CA VAL A 10 21.48 -26.95 -6.77
C VAL A 10 20.05 -27.22 -6.33
N VAL A 11 19.72 -28.51 -6.31
CA VAL A 11 18.56 -29.12 -5.64
C VAL A 11 18.95 -29.30 -4.18
N GLY A 12 18.11 -28.85 -3.24
CA GLY A 12 18.31 -29.05 -1.81
C GLY A 12 17.00 -29.42 -1.14
N LEU A 13 16.70 -30.72 -1.11
CA LEU A 13 15.62 -31.32 -0.33
C LEU A 13 16.15 -31.54 1.10
N SER A 14 15.48 -31.00 2.11
CA SER A 14 15.82 -31.26 3.52
C SER A 14 14.57 -31.72 4.26
N VAL A 15 14.50 -33.03 4.48
CA VAL A 15 13.55 -33.69 5.37
C VAL A 15 14.16 -33.66 6.78
N GLY A 16 13.49 -32.96 7.70
CA GLY A 16 13.83 -32.96 9.12
C GLY A 16 12.76 -33.70 9.92
N LEU A 17 13.07 -34.95 10.30
CA LEU A 17 12.38 -35.69 11.35
C LEU A 17 12.80 -35.11 12.72
N ALA A 18 11.83 -34.81 13.58
CA ALA A 18 12.06 -34.68 15.02
C ALA A 18 10.92 -35.38 15.78
N ALA A 19 11.33 -36.30 16.65
CA ALA A 19 10.50 -37.02 17.62
C ALA A 19 10.40 -36.24 18.94
N ILE A 20 9.80 -36.88 19.97
CA ILE A 20 9.55 -36.46 21.38
C ILE A 20 8.12 -35.90 21.55
N GLY A 21 7.24 -36.34 22.46
CA GLY A 21 7.29 -37.28 23.57
C GLY A 21 5.91 -37.31 24.28
N CYS A 22 5.63 -38.37 25.05
CA CYS A 22 4.43 -38.53 25.87
C CYS A 22 4.47 -37.68 27.16
N GLY A 23 3.30 -37.20 27.60
CA GLY A 23 3.00 -36.96 29.02
C GLY A 23 2.51 -35.54 29.35
N GLY A 24 1.25 -35.43 29.77
CA GLY A 24 0.75 -34.20 30.40
C GLY A 24 -0.78 -34.06 30.38
N SER A 25 -1.46 -34.64 31.36
CA SER A 25 -2.83 -34.26 31.70
C SER A 25 -2.81 -32.84 32.27
N SER A 26 -3.52 -31.90 31.65
CA SER A 26 -3.82 -30.59 32.24
C SER A 26 -5.16 -30.06 31.70
N THR A 27 -6.15 -30.18 32.57
CA THR A 27 -7.20 -29.22 32.92
C THR A 27 -7.52 -28.09 31.92
N ALA A 28 -8.80 -28.01 31.59
CA ALA A 28 -9.43 -26.92 30.85
C ALA A 28 -9.03 -25.52 31.34
N GLY A 29 -8.67 -24.67 30.40
CA GLY A 29 -8.59 -23.21 30.55
C GLY A 29 -8.93 -22.57 29.19
N PRO A 30 -9.81 -21.55 29.14
CA PRO A 30 -10.07 -20.83 27.91
C PRO A 30 -8.95 -19.82 27.68
N GLY A 31 -8.20 -19.98 26.60
CA GLY A 31 -7.28 -18.94 26.14
C GLY A 31 -6.51 -19.37 24.90
N PRO A 32 -5.75 -18.45 24.30
CA PRO A 32 -6.09 -17.07 23.93
C PRO A 32 -6.73 -17.05 22.53
N ALA A 33 -7.43 -15.97 22.19
CA ALA A 33 -8.00 -15.78 20.86
C ALA A 33 -6.94 -15.96 19.77
N ASP A 34 -7.24 -16.82 18.78
CA ASP A 34 -6.58 -16.78 17.48
C ASP A 34 -6.51 -15.32 16.98
N PRO A 35 -5.42 -14.87 16.34
CA PRO A 35 -5.50 -13.69 15.50
C PRO A 35 -6.36 -14.09 14.29
N GLN A 36 -7.68 -14.02 14.44
CA GLN A 36 -8.60 -13.99 13.33
C GLN A 36 -8.20 -12.79 12.49
N GLY A 37 -7.39 -13.06 11.46
CA GLY A 37 -7.24 -12.22 10.29
C GLY A 37 -8.60 -12.11 9.63
N GLY A 38 -9.48 -11.29 10.21
CA GLY A 38 -10.69 -10.86 9.58
C GLY A 38 -10.29 -10.22 8.26
N ALA A 39 -10.88 -10.70 7.17
CA ALA A 39 -10.76 -10.03 5.89
C ALA A 39 -11.01 -8.53 6.11
N PRO A 40 -10.24 -7.64 5.47
CA PRO A 40 -10.48 -6.21 5.62
C PRO A 40 -11.95 -5.93 5.30
N SER A 41 -12.70 -5.43 6.28
CA SER A 41 -14.04 -4.92 6.05
C SER A 41 -13.96 -3.41 5.84
N GLY A 42 -14.70 -2.89 4.86
CA GLY A 42 -14.70 -1.46 4.51
C GLY A 42 -14.55 -1.20 3.01
N PRO A 43 -14.56 0.07 2.60
CA PRO A 43 -14.61 0.45 1.18
C PRO A 43 -13.35 0.11 0.39
N LEU A 44 -12.26 -0.29 1.07
CA LEU A 44 -10.99 -0.70 0.48
C LEU A 44 -10.70 -2.19 0.66
N ALA A 45 -11.71 -2.97 1.07
CA ALA A 45 -11.61 -4.42 1.30
C ALA A 45 -11.11 -5.18 0.05
N SER A 46 -11.55 -4.73 -1.12
CA SER A 46 -11.28 -5.39 -2.39
C SER A 46 -9.91 -5.07 -2.98
N LEU A 47 -9.12 -4.12 -2.44
CA LEU A 47 -7.78 -3.82 -2.98
C LEU A 47 -6.84 -5.04 -3.02
N ASP A 48 -6.99 -5.95 -2.05
CA ASP A 48 -6.16 -7.16 -1.99
C ASP A 48 -6.54 -8.15 -3.11
N THR A 49 -7.83 -8.26 -3.44
CA THR A 49 -8.40 -9.26 -4.36
C THR A 49 -8.63 -8.74 -5.77
N SER A 50 -8.75 -7.42 -5.95
CA SER A 50 -8.98 -6.81 -7.25
C SER A 50 -7.71 -6.78 -8.10
N ALA A 51 -7.89 -6.97 -9.40
CA ALA A 51 -6.80 -6.91 -10.38
C ALA A 51 -6.48 -5.44 -10.69
N PRO A 52 -5.28 -4.94 -10.34
CA PRO A 52 -4.90 -3.57 -10.67
C PRO A 52 -4.53 -3.44 -12.16
N LEU A 53 -4.75 -2.24 -12.69
CA LEU A 53 -4.15 -1.79 -13.94
C LEU A 53 -2.74 -1.27 -13.65
N SER A 54 -1.75 -1.75 -14.40
CA SER A 54 -0.38 -1.25 -14.29
C SER A 54 -0.24 0.04 -15.09
N GLU A 55 0.22 1.09 -14.42
CA GLU A 55 0.47 2.41 -15.02
C GLU A 55 1.92 2.83 -14.78
N THR A 56 2.46 3.66 -15.68
CA THR A 56 3.76 4.31 -15.47
C THR A 56 3.57 5.81 -15.47
N TRP A 57 4.09 6.46 -14.43
CA TRP A 57 3.98 7.90 -14.22
C TRP A 57 5.37 8.52 -14.19
N SER A 58 5.57 9.62 -14.90
CA SER A 58 6.78 10.43 -14.80
C SER A 58 6.62 11.39 -13.63
N LEU A 59 7.42 11.22 -12.59
CA LEU A 59 7.36 12.04 -11.39
C LEU A 59 8.32 13.22 -11.49
N GLU A 60 7.86 14.38 -11.01
CA GLU A 60 8.69 15.58 -10.92
C GLU A 60 9.92 15.29 -10.03
N GLY A 61 11.12 15.43 -10.61
CA GLY A 61 12.40 15.18 -9.92
C GLY A 61 12.73 13.71 -9.62
N GLY A 62 11.89 12.74 -10.04
CA GLY A 62 12.03 11.32 -9.68
C GLY A 62 12.13 10.34 -10.85
N GLY A 63 11.92 10.80 -12.09
CA GLY A 63 11.89 9.93 -13.27
C GLY A 63 10.63 9.06 -13.36
N PRO A 64 10.61 8.05 -14.24
CA PRO A 64 9.47 7.16 -14.38
C PRO A 64 9.31 6.24 -13.15
N ALA A 65 8.09 6.13 -12.64
CA ALA A 65 7.71 5.31 -11.51
C ALA A 65 6.50 4.44 -11.85
N PRO A 66 6.52 3.14 -11.50
CA PRO A 66 5.40 2.24 -11.72
C PRO A 66 4.32 2.40 -10.63
N PHE A 67 3.06 2.40 -11.06
CA PHE A 67 1.88 2.47 -10.21
C PHE A 67 0.90 1.34 -10.52
N LEU A 68 0.08 1.04 -9.53
CA LEU A 68 -1.07 0.15 -9.61
C LEU A 68 -2.32 0.99 -9.42
N PHE A 69 -3.21 0.97 -10.41
CA PHE A 69 -4.49 1.63 -10.37
C PHE A 69 -5.62 0.63 -10.15
N TYR A 70 -6.35 0.84 -9.06
CA TYR A 70 -7.52 0.08 -8.67
C TYR A 70 -8.77 0.86 -9.07
N ALA A 71 -9.33 0.50 -10.23
CA ALA A 71 -10.39 1.30 -10.85
C ALA A 71 -11.69 1.32 -10.03
N ALA A 72 -12.03 0.22 -9.35
CA ALA A 72 -13.28 0.13 -8.58
C ALA A 72 -13.26 1.06 -7.35
N GLU A 73 -12.10 1.18 -6.70
CA GLU A 73 -11.88 2.04 -5.54
C GLU A 73 -11.30 3.41 -5.93
N ASN A 74 -10.98 3.63 -7.19
CA ASN A 74 -10.26 4.83 -7.66
C ASN A 74 -8.99 5.13 -6.84
N VAL A 75 -8.19 4.09 -6.57
CA VAL A 75 -6.94 4.20 -5.79
C VAL A 75 -5.74 3.98 -6.70
N ARG A 76 -4.80 4.93 -6.70
CA ARG A 76 -3.46 4.73 -7.28
C ARG A 76 -2.43 4.59 -6.17
N LEU A 77 -1.63 3.54 -6.23
CA LEU A 77 -0.55 3.24 -5.29
C LEU A 77 0.73 2.91 -6.06
N SER A 78 1.90 3.26 -5.51
CA SER A 78 3.18 2.84 -6.07
C SER A 78 3.24 1.31 -6.16
N ALA A 79 3.70 0.76 -7.29
CA ALA A 79 3.70 -0.69 -7.50
C ALA A 79 4.60 -1.45 -6.49
N ALA A 80 5.61 -0.78 -5.93
CA ALA A 80 6.43 -1.32 -4.84
C ALA A 80 5.62 -1.74 -3.59
N CYS A 81 4.40 -1.20 -3.43
CA CYS A 81 3.53 -1.56 -2.32
C CYS A 81 2.97 -2.98 -2.37
N LYS A 82 2.82 -3.58 -3.57
CA LYS A 82 2.21 -4.91 -3.75
C LYS A 82 3.22 -5.83 -4.45
N PRO A 83 4.03 -6.59 -3.71
CA PRO A 83 4.91 -7.58 -4.31
C PRO A 83 4.09 -8.66 -5.04
N PRO A 84 4.65 -9.33 -6.06
CA PRO A 84 3.94 -10.35 -6.82
C PRO A 84 3.43 -11.47 -5.90
N GLY A 85 2.10 -11.67 -5.88
CA GLY A 85 1.46 -12.71 -5.06
C GLY A 85 1.45 -12.45 -3.55
N GLY A 86 1.94 -11.30 -3.09
CA GLY A 86 1.96 -10.93 -1.67
C GLY A 86 0.91 -9.90 -1.29
N PRO A 87 0.67 -9.71 0.03
CA PRO A 87 -0.18 -8.63 0.53
C PRO A 87 0.49 -7.27 0.34
N PHE A 88 -0.28 -6.19 0.46
CA PHE A 88 0.33 -4.86 0.52
C PHE A 88 1.25 -4.72 1.73
N ASN A 89 2.47 -4.24 1.50
CA ASN A 89 3.47 -4.01 2.53
C ASN A 89 4.18 -2.67 2.30
N CYS A 90 3.44 -1.57 2.46
CA CYS A 90 3.99 -0.21 2.44
C CYS A 90 3.18 0.71 3.35
N ALA A 91 3.77 1.83 3.76
CA ALA A 91 3.17 2.82 4.63
C ALA A 91 1.92 3.47 4.00
N ALA A 92 1.95 3.78 2.69
CA ALA A 92 0.80 4.35 2.00
C ALA A 92 -0.43 3.43 2.05
N ALA A 93 -0.28 2.15 1.69
CA ALA A 93 -1.37 1.18 1.75
C ALA A 93 -1.82 0.90 3.18
N THR A 94 -0.90 0.83 4.13
CA THR A 94 -1.21 0.66 5.55
C THR A 94 -2.03 1.82 6.07
N TYR A 95 -1.65 3.05 5.71
CA TYR A 95 -2.37 4.26 6.08
C TYR A 95 -3.77 4.28 5.45
N LEU A 96 -3.91 3.97 4.16
CA LEU A 96 -5.22 3.87 3.50
C LEU A 96 -6.15 2.86 4.19
N ARG A 97 -5.63 1.75 4.70
CA ARG A 97 -6.47 0.72 5.33
C ARG A 97 -6.78 1.02 6.78
N ARG A 98 -5.79 1.46 7.56
CA ARG A 98 -5.86 1.50 9.03
C ARG A 98 -5.47 2.84 9.64
N GLY A 99 -4.93 3.75 8.85
CA GLY A 99 -4.54 5.09 9.30
C GLY A 99 -5.73 5.94 9.71
N ALA A 100 -5.54 6.75 10.74
CA ALA A 100 -6.50 7.77 11.15
C ALA A 100 -6.67 8.81 10.02
N PRO A 101 -7.91 9.26 9.73
CA PRO A 101 -8.13 10.31 8.74
C PRO A 101 -7.34 11.59 9.08
N ALA A 102 -6.81 12.23 8.05
CA ALA A 102 -6.21 13.54 8.10
C ALA A 102 -7.26 14.58 8.51
N GLN A 103 -6.97 15.33 9.57
CA GLN A 103 -7.86 16.38 10.06
C GLN A 103 -7.53 17.69 9.33
N VAL A 104 -8.45 18.14 8.48
CA VAL A 104 -8.28 19.37 7.70
C VAL A 104 -9.35 20.38 8.12
N PRO A 105 -8.97 21.57 8.65
CA PRO A 105 -9.92 22.62 8.96
C PRO A 105 -10.69 23.07 7.72
N ARG A 106 -12.01 23.24 7.83
CA ARG A 106 -12.86 23.68 6.70
C ARG A 106 -12.36 24.97 6.04
N ARG A 107 -11.82 25.90 6.83
CA ARG A 107 -11.22 27.15 6.34
C ARG A 107 -10.01 26.97 5.39
N GLN A 108 -9.39 25.79 5.37
CA GLN A 108 -8.27 25.47 4.47
C GLN A 108 -8.74 24.84 3.15
N LEU A 109 -10.02 24.47 3.04
CA LEU A 109 -10.65 23.94 1.84
C LEU A 109 -11.24 25.08 1.00
N ASP A 110 -10.37 25.98 0.56
CA ASP A 110 -10.69 27.22 -0.17
C ASP A 110 -10.76 27.04 -1.70
N GLY A 111 -10.59 25.81 -2.20
CA GLY A 111 -10.62 25.48 -3.62
C GLY A 111 -9.32 25.78 -4.38
N ARG A 112 -8.30 26.35 -3.73
CA ARG A 112 -7.00 26.62 -4.38
C ARG A 112 -6.14 25.37 -4.57
N MET A 113 -6.37 24.36 -3.74
CA MET A 113 -5.74 23.04 -3.81
C MET A 113 -6.79 21.97 -3.52
N SER A 114 -6.58 20.75 -4.01
CA SER A 114 -7.47 19.62 -3.70
C SER A 114 -7.45 19.32 -2.20
N ALA A 115 -8.56 18.78 -1.69
CA ALA A 115 -8.64 18.42 -0.27
C ALA A 115 -7.66 17.27 0.05
N GLY A 116 -7.41 16.38 -0.92
CA GLY A 116 -6.37 15.36 -0.83
C GLY A 116 -4.95 15.92 -0.68
N THR A 117 -4.64 17.02 -1.38
CA THR A 117 -3.37 17.73 -1.24
C THR A 117 -3.22 18.27 0.18
N ARG A 118 -4.26 18.92 0.70
CA ARG A 118 -4.29 19.41 2.09
C ARG A 118 -4.15 18.27 3.10
N ALA A 119 -4.83 17.14 2.87
CA ALA A 119 -4.71 15.96 3.69
C ALA A 119 -3.24 15.48 3.75
N CYS A 120 -2.59 15.32 2.61
CA CYS A 120 -1.17 14.93 2.55
C CYS A 120 -0.27 15.89 3.35
N MET A 121 -0.45 17.19 3.17
CA MET A 121 0.32 18.21 3.90
C MET A 121 0.07 18.16 5.41
N SER A 122 -1.17 17.93 5.84
CA SER A 122 -1.52 17.82 7.26
C SER A 122 -0.89 16.60 7.94
N LEU A 123 -0.58 15.55 7.17
CA LEU A 123 0.16 14.38 7.63
C LEU A 123 1.68 14.64 7.71
N GLY A 124 2.15 15.81 7.27
CA GLY A 124 3.58 16.16 7.20
C GLY A 124 4.32 15.47 6.06
N ASN A 125 3.61 14.90 5.10
CA ASN A 125 4.18 14.17 3.97
C ASN A 125 4.47 15.11 2.78
N ALA A 126 5.38 14.68 1.91
CA ALA A 126 5.75 15.46 0.72
C ALA A 126 4.78 15.21 -0.44
N LEU A 127 4.48 16.27 -1.21
CA LEU A 127 3.72 16.18 -2.45
C LEU A 127 4.68 15.94 -3.62
N VAL A 128 4.25 15.12 -4.56
CA VAL A 128 4.97 14.82 -5.80
C VAL A 128 3.99 14.90 -6.95
N ASN A 129 4.23 15.80 -7.91
CA ASN A 129 3.42 15.84 -9.12
C ASN A 129 3.89 14.77 -10.10
N GLY A 130 2.98 14.21 -10.87
CA GLY A 130 3.33 13.31 -11.96
C GLY A 130 2.41 13.44 -13.15
N SER A 131 2.93 13.00 -14.29
CA SER A 131 2.17 12.89 -15.53
C SER A 131 2.40 11.53 -16.19
N ASN A 132 1.38 10.94 -16.81
CA ASN A 132 1.52 9.70 -17.55
C ASN A 132 1.62 9.92 -19.07
N SER A 133 1.77 8.83 -19.83
CA SER A 133 1.96 8.88 -21.29
C SER A 133 0.76 9.40 -22.08
N VAL A 134 -0.44 9.45 -21.48
CA VAL A 134 -1.65 10.00 -22.11
C VAL A 134 -1.88 11.47 -21.76
N GLY A 135 -0.92 12.11 -21.09
CA GLY A 135 -1.00 13.52 -20.68
C GLY A 135 -1.87 13.77 -19.46
N ALA A 136 -2.34 12.71 -18.77
CA ALA A 136 -3.02 12.88 -17.50
C ALA A 136 -2.03 13.32 -16.43
N GLN A 137 -2.47 14.22 -15.56
CA GLN A 137 -1.70 14.73 -14.43
C GLN A 137 -2.37 14.30 -13.12
N ASP A 138 -1.57 13.99 -12.12
CA ASP A 138 -2.02 13.67 -10.78
C ASP A 138 -0.98 14.17 -9.76
N THR A 139 -1.42 14.36 -8.53
CA THR A 139 -0.57 14.72 -7.40
C THR A 139 -0.56 13.56 -6.43
N PHE A 140 0.63 13.12 -6.06
CA PHE A 140 0.87 11.99 -5.18
C PHE A 140 1.38 12.45 -3.82
N CYS A 141 0.96 11.77 -2.77
CA CYS A 141 1.51 11.92 -1.43
C CYS A 141 2.61 10.88 -1.21
N ARG A 142 3.82 11.33 -0.89
CA ARG A 142 4.98 10.48 -0.58
C ARG A 142 5.05 10.23 0.91
N PHE A 143 4.99 8.95 1.28
CA PHE A 143 5.14 8.48 2.64
C PHE A 143 6.63 8.31 3.01
N PRO A 144 6.96 8.21 4.32
CA PRO A 144 8.34 8.12 4.78
C PRO A 144 9.14 6.91 4.24
N ASP A 145 8.46 5.81 3.89
CA ASP A 145 9.08 4.63 3.26
C ASP A 145 9.29 4.79 1.74
N GLY A 146 8.99 5.97 1.18
CA GLY A 146 9.06 6.25 -0.25
C GLY A 146 7.84 5.80 -1.04
N SER A 147 6.87 5.12 -0.42
CA SER A 147 5.63 4.73 -1.10
C SER A 147 4.77 5.94 -1.45
N LEU A 148 4.03 5.82 -2.54
CA LEU A 148 3.22 6.89 -3.09
C LEU A 148 1.76 6.47 -3.19
N VAL A 149 0.85 7.41 -2.94
CA VAL A 149 -0.59 7.27 -3.16
C VAL A 149 -1.14 8.52 -3.84
N SER A 150 -2.13 8.41 -4.72
CA SER A 150 -2.79 9.59 -5.27
C SER A 150 -3.47 10.41 -4.17
N THR A 151 -3.38 11.73 -4.27
CA THR A 151 -4.08 12.64 -3.35
C THR A 151 -5.60 12.48 -3.45
N GLY A 152 -6.13 12.13 -4.62
CA GLY A 152 -7.54 11.79 -4.79
C GLY A 152 -8.00 10.64 -3.88
N ALA A 153 -7.18 9.61 -3.68
CA ALA A 153 -7.52 8.52 -2.75
C ALA A 153 -7.52 8.99 -1.28
N LEU A 154 -6.61 9.90 -0.91
CA LEU A 154 -6.61 10.50 0.42
C LEU A 154 -7.86 11.35 0.67
N GLU A 155 -8.27 12.11 -0.34
CA GLU A 155 -9.51 12.91 -0.29
C GLU A 155 -10.73 12.04 -0.07
N GLN A 156 -10.83 10.93 -0.80
CA GLN A 156 -12.00 10.06 -0.78
C GLN A 156 -12.08 9.21 0.51
N TYR A 157 -10.95 8.74 1.03
CA TYR A 157 -10.95 7.71 2.08
C TYR A 157 -10.31 8.14 3.39
N LYS A 158 -9.55 9.23 3.41
CA LYS A 158 -8.72 9.64 4.56
C LYS A 158 -8.82 11.12 4.89
N LEU A 159 -9.86 11.80 4.47
CA LEU A 159 -10.14 13.17 4.87
C LEU A 159 -11.21 13.20 5.97
N HIS A 160 -10.93 13.95 7.04
CA HIS A 160 -11.94 14.34 8.01
C HIS A 160 -11.92 15.86 8.18
N VAL A 161 -13.02 16.51 7.84
CA VAL A 161 -13.13 17.97 7.89
C VAL A 161 -13.55 18.41 9.29
N ILE A 162 -12.74 19.26 9.92
CA ILE A 162 -13.05 19.85 11.23
C ILE A 162 -13.55 21.29 11.07
N GLN A 163 -14.41 21.74 12.00
CA GLN A 163 -15.03 23.06 11.96
C GLN A 163 -14.09 24.17 12.44
#